data_AF-A0A2V9RC15-F1
#
_entry.id   AF-A0A2V9RC15-F1
#
_cell.length_a   1.000
_cell.length_b   1.000
_cell.length_c   1.000
_cell.angle_alpha   90.00
_cell.angle_beta   90.00
_cell.angle_gamma   90.00
#
_symmetry.space_group_name_H-M   'P 1'
#
loop_
_entity.id
_entity.type
_entity.pdbx_description
1 polymer ?
#
loop_
_entity_poly.entity_id
_entity_poly.type
_entity_poly.pdbx_seq_one_letter_code
_entity_poly.pdbx_strand_id
1 'polypeptide(L)'
;DPSWFSTIYPLIILIGEVLSAFCFAIVVERVLFNYRPMSELLKPEYVHDHGKFMLTFIMVWAYFSFSQWLIIWAGDLPEEISFYLRRINGGWGWVAIALVLFHFAMPFILLLSRPFKRDITRLVWLAVWMLFMRYVDLFWLAEANFSETFTVTWADIAVPIAMGCLWLAYFCRNLSSMPLVPAYDSFASEVLEPAHEHSV
;
A
#
# COMPACT_ATOMS: atom_id res chain seq x y z
N ASP A 1 -21.32 6.97 -5.83
CA ASP A 1 -22.33 7.28 -6.86
C ASP A 1 -23.15 6.02 -7.12
N PRO A 2 -24.45 6.01 -6.83
CA PRO A 2 -25.29 4.81 -7.03
C PRO A 2 -25.62 4.52 -8.50
N SER A 3 -25.39 5.48 -9.41
CA SER A 3 -25.67 5.33 -10.84
C SER A 3 -24.48 4.77 -11.64
N TRP A 4 -23.29 4.76 -11.06
CA TRP A 4 -22.06 4.31 -11.72
C TRP A 4 -21.67 2.90 -11.28
N PHE A 5 -21.23 2.08 -12.24
CA PHE A 5 -20.79 0.71 -11.99
C PHE A 5 -19.52 0.40 -12.77
N SER A 6 -18.64 -0.40 -12.17
CA SER A 6 -17.45 -0.93 -12.83
C SER A 6 -17.01 -2.23 -12.17
N THR A 7 -16.82 -3.28 -12.98
CA THR A 7 -16.43 -4.62 -12.49
C THR A 7 -15.02 -4.66 -11.90
N ILE A 8 -14.12 -3.80 -12.37
CA ILE A 8 -12.73 -3.74 -11.92
C ILE A 8 -12.54 -2.86 -10.67
N TYR A 9 -13.51 -1.99 -10.35
CA TYR A 9 -13.41 -1.07 -9.22
C TYR A 9 -13.15 -1.77 -7.86
N PRO A 10 -13.87 -2.86 -7.50
CA PRO A 10 -13.57 -3.59 -6.27
C PRO A 10 -12.17 -4.22 -6.26
N LEU A 11 -11.65 -4.64 -7.42
CA LEU A 11 -10.31 -5.21 -7.54
C LEU A 11 -9.22 -4.16 -7.30
N ILE A 12 -9.44 -2.92 -7.73
CA ILE A 12 -8.55 -1.78 -7.45
C ILE A 12 -8.50 -1.47 -5.95
N ILE A 13 -9.66 -1.52 -5.27
CA ILE A 13 -9.71 -1.38 -3.82
C ILE A 13 -8.93 -2.53 -3.17
N LEU A 14 -9.26 -3.78 -3.51
CA LEU A 14 -8.66 -4.97 -2.92
C LEU A 14 -7.13 -4.98 -3.05
N ILE A 15 -6.60 -4.74 -4.25
CA ILE A 15 -5.15 -4.77 -4.45
C ILE A 15 -4.44 -3.64 -3.70
N GLY A 16 -5.08 -2.47 -3.58
CA GLY A 16 -4.55 -1.37 -2.80
C GLY A 16 -4.57 -1.63 -1.29
N GLU A 17 -5.57 -2.34 -0.77
CA GLU A 17 -5.58 -2.80 0.63
C GLU A 17 -4.52 -3.87 0.89
N VAL A 18 -4.33 -4.82 -0.03
CA VAL A 18 -3.25 -5.81 0.06
C VAL A 18 -1.89 -5.13 0.10
N LEU A 19 -1.65 -4.17 -0.80
CA LEU A 19 -0.41 -3.39 -0.84
C LEU A 19 -0.18 -2.63 0.47
N SER A 20 -1.24 -2.04 1.04
CA SER A 20 -1.18 -1.31 2.31
C SER A 20 -0.89 -2.24 3.49
N ALA A 21 -1.49 -3.43 3.51
CA ALA A 21 -1.19 -4.44 4.52
C ALA A 21 0.28 -4.88 4.47
N PHE A 22 0.84 -5.09 3.28
CA PHE A 22 2.28 -5.39 3.12
C PHE A 22 3.16 -4.23 3.57
N CYS A 23 2.82 -2.98 3.20
CA CYS A 23 3.58 -1.80 3.64
C CYS A 23 3.55 -1.68 5.18
N PHE A 24 2.39 -1.89 5.79
CA PHE A 24 2.25 -1.86 7.23
C PHE A 24 3.04 -2.98 7.92
N ALA A 25 3.03 -4.20 7.37
CA ALA A 25 3.82 -5.32 7.88
C ALA A 25 5.32 -4.99 7.91
N ILE A 26 5.87 -4.40 6.84
CA ILE A 26 7.28 -4.00 6.78
C ILE A 26 7.62 -2.96 7.85
N VAL A 27 6.73 -2.00 8.10
CA VAL A 27 6.91 -1.00 9.17
C VAL A 27 6.93 -1.68 10.53
N VAL A 28 5.99 -2.59 10.79
CA VAL A 28 5.88 -3.34 12.05
C VAL A 28 7.11 -4.23 12.27
N GLU A 29 7.57 -4.96 11.26
CA GLU A 29 8.78 -5.77 11.30
C GLU A 29 10.01 -4.95 11.67
N ARG A 30 10.16 -3.75 11.09
CA ARG A 30 11.28 -2.86 11.42
C ARG A 30 11.23 -2.37 12.87
N VAL A 31 10.04 -2.10 13.41
CA VAL A 31 9.85 -1.71 14.81
C VAL A 31 10.21 -2.88 15.74
N LEU A 32 9.77 -4.09 15.38
CA LEU A 32 10.03 -5.33 16.11
C LEU A 32 11.49 -5.77 16.04
N PHE A 33 12.22 -5.42 14.97
CA PHE A 33 13.65 -5.75 14.82
C PHE A 33 14.53 -5.25 15.97
N ASN A 34 14.08 -4.22 16.71
CA ASN A 34 14.80 -3.73 17.89
C ASN A 34 14.65 -4.66 19.13
N TYR A 35 13.81 -5.69 19.06
CA TYR A 35 13.50 -6.62 20.15
C TYR A 35 13.76 -8.08 19.75
N ARG A 36 14.30 -8.89 20.67
CA ARG A 36 14.43 -10.35 20.46
C ARG A 36 13.04 -11.02 20.57
N PRO A 37 12.74 -12.07 19.80
CA PRO A 37 13.61 -12.80 18.86
C PRO A 37 13.62 -12.26 17.41
N MET A 38 12.81 -11.23 17.09
CA MET A 38 12.67 -10.76 15.71
C MET A 38 13.97 -10.21 15.10
N SER A 39 14.86 -9.67 15.94
CA SER A 39 16.21 -9.24 15.53
C SER A 39 17.06 -10.34 14.89
N GLU A 40 16.80 -11.61 15.24
CA GLU A 40 17.55 -12.78 14.75
C GLU A 40 16.87 -13.42 13.52
N LEU A 41 15.55 -13.22 13.38
CA LEU A 41 14.74 -13.76 12.29
C LEU A 41 14.79 -12.93 11.01
N LEU A 42 14.95 -11.60 11.13
CA LEU A 42 14.88 -10.68 9.98
C LEU A 42 16.19 -10.66 9.18
N LYS A 43 16.37 -11.64 8.30
CA LYS A 43 17.50 -11.72 7.38
C LYS A 43 17.34 -10.73 6.21
N PRO A 44 18.43 -10.19 5.64
CA PRO A 44 18.37 -9.29 4.47
C PRO A 44 17.70 -9.89 3.22
N GLU A 45 17.62 -11.22 3.14
CA GLU A 45 16.94 -11.94 2.07
C GLU A 45 15.41 -11.78 2.14
N TYR A 46 14.81 -11.92 3.33
CA TYR A 46 13.38 -11.69 3.53
C TYR A 46 12.99 -10.23 3.26
N VAL A 47 13.82 -9.27 3.67
CA VAL A 47 13.63 -7.84 3.35
C VAL A 47 13.61 -7.61 1.84
N HIS A 48 14.49 -8.30 1.09
CA HIS A 48 14.53 -8.21 -0.35
C HIS A 48 13.28 -8.80 -1.01
N ASP A 49 12.72 -9.87 -0.45
CA ASP A 49 11.47 -10.46 -0.93
C ASP A 49 10.25 -9.59 -0.62
N HIS A 50 10.21 -8.91 0.53
CA HIS A 50 9.22 -7.87 0.80
C HIS A 50 9.23 -6.75 -0.25
N GLY A 51 10.43 -6.31 -0.67
CA GLY A 51 10.57 -5.36 -1.77
C GLY A 51 10.06 -5.89 -3.11
N LYS A 52 10.19 -7.19 -3.40
CA LYS A 52 9.59 -7.81 -4.59
C LYS A 52 8.07 -7.84 -4.50
N PHE A 53 7.50 -8.20 -3.35
CA PHE A 53 6.04 -8.20 -3.16
C PHE A 53 5.46 -6.80 -3.32
N MET A 54 6.05 -5.77 -2.71
CA MET A 54 5.65 -4.37 -2.91
C MET A 54 5.65 -3.99 -4.40
N LEU A 55 6.72 -4.36 -5.12
CA LEU A 55 6.83 -4.10 -6.57
C LEU A 55 5.77 -4.86 -7.38
N THR A 56 5.45 -6.09 -7.02
CA THR A 56 4.41 -6.86 -7.70
C THR A 56 3.04 -6.22 -7.48
N PHE A 57 2.67 -5.93 -6.23
CA PHE A 57 1.34 -5.40 -5.92
C PHE A 57 1.11 -3.98 -6.46
N ILE A 58 2.14 -3.13 -6.45
CA ILE A 58 2.02 -1.79 -7.05
C ILE A 58 1.86 -1.86 -8.57
N MET A 59 2.52 -2.81 -9.23
CA MET A 59 2.35 -3.04 -10.68
C MET A 59 0.95 -3.55 -10.99
N VAL A 60 0.39 -4.44 -10.17
CA VAL A 60 -1.00 -4.91 -10.32
C VAL A 60 -2.00 -3.78 -10.07
N TRP A 61 -1.79 -2.96 -9.04
CA TRP A 61 -2.61 -1.77 -8.79
C TRP A 61 -2.61 -0.81 -9.97
N ALA A 62 -1.42 -0.51 -10.51
CA ALA A 62 -1.27 0.38 -11.66
C ALA A 62 -1.92 -0.22 -12.92
N TYR A 63 -1.77 -1.52 -13.13
CA TYR A 63 -2.42 -2.24 -14.23
C TYR A 63 -3.94 -2.13 -14.16
N PHE A 64 -4.56 -2.41 -13.00
CA PHE A 64 -6.01 -2.32 -12.88
C PHE A 64 -6.52 -0.88 -13.00
N SER A 65 -5.85 0.07 -12.35
CA SER A 65 -6.23 1.50 -12.39
C SER A 65 -6.12 2.06 -13.81
N PHE A 66 -5.03 1.74 -14.52
CA PHE A 66 -4.85 2.15 -15.91
C PHE A 66 -5.83 1.45 -16.86
N SER A 67 -6.07 0.15 -16.67
CA SER A 67 -7.03 -0.60 -17.50
C SER A 67 -8.44 -0.06 -17.35
N GLN A 68 -8.87 0.28 -16.13
CA GLN A 68 -10.16 0.92 -15.89
C GLN A 68 -10.27 2.24 -16.64
N TRP A 69 -9.26 3.10 -16.51
CA TRP A 69 -9.24 4.39 -17.17
C TRP A 69 -9.29 4.24 -18.69
N LEU A 70 -8.46 3.35 -19.25
CA LEU A 70 -8.40 3.11 -20.69
C LEU A 70 -9.73 2.59 -21.25
N ILE A 71 -10.36 1.63 -20.56
CA ILE A 71 -11.63 1.03 -21.02
C ILE A 71 -12.76 2.07 -20.98
N ILE A 72 -12.91 2.79 -19.87
CA ILE A 72 -13.98 3.79 -19.74
C ILE A 72 -13.76 4.94 -20.73
N TRP A 73 -12.52 5.39 -20.89
CA TRP A 73 -12.19 6.46 -21.83
C TRP A 73 -12.38 6.03 -23.29
N ALA A 74 -12.01 4.80 -23.63
CA ALA A 74 -12.21 4.28 -24.99
C ALA A 74 -13.69 3.97 -25.30
N GLY A 75 -14.47 3.58 -24.30
CA GLY A 75 -15.90 3.31 -24.43
C GLY A 75 -16.76 4.56 -24.57
N ASP A 76 -16.35 5.69 -23.98
CA ASP A 76 -17.00 7.00 -24.04
C ASP A 76 -18.53 6.95 -23.77
N LEU A 77 -18.95 6.04 -22.88
CA LEU A 77 -20.35 5.90 -22.49
C LEU A 77 -20.71 7.00 -21.48
N PRO A 78 -21.81 7.76 -21.68
CA PRO A 78 -22.17 8.89 -20.83
C PRO A 78 -22.28 8.55 -19.34
N GLU A 79 -22.77 7.35 -19.03
CA GLU A 79 -22.93 6.86 -17.66
C GLU A 79 -21.58 6.59 -16.99
N GLU A 80 -20.62 6.02 -17.72
CA GLU A 80 -19.32 5.59 -17.18
C GLU A 80 -18.29 6.72 -17.14
N ILE A 81 -18.25 7.56 -18.19
CA ILE A 81 -17.23 8.62 -18.32
C ILE A 81 -17.42 9.75 -17.29
N SER A 82 -18.66 9.94 -16.82
CA SER A 82 -19.01 10.92 -15.79
C SER A 82 -18.12 10.82 -14.53
N PHE A 83 -17.70 9.59 -14.18
CA PHE A 83 -16.80 9.31 -13.07
C PHE A 83 -15.42 9.96 -13.23
N TYR A 84 -14.82 9.86 -14.41
CA TYR A 84 -13.51 10.46 -14.69
C TYR A 84 -13.61 11.95 -15.00
N LEU A 85 -14.69 12.41 -15.63
CA LEU A 85 -14.90 13.85 -15.87
C LEU A 85 -14.95 14.64 -14.57
N ARG A 86 -15.66 14.15 -13.54
CA ARG A 86 -15.69 14.79 -12.22
C ARG A 86 -14.30 14.82 -11.55
N ARG A 87 -13.46 13.83 -11.84
CA ARG A 87 -12.12 13.64 -11.25
C ARG A 87 -10.96 14.25 -12.04
N ILE A 88 -11.24 14.80 -13.22
CA ILE A 88 -10.28 15.57 -14.02
C ILE A 88 -10.52 17.07 -13.82
N ASN A 89 -11.78 17.47 -13.68
CA ASN A 89 -12.18 18.87 -13.49
C ASN A 89 -12.01 19.32 -12.02
N GLY A 90 -12.07 20.64 -11.80
CA GLY A 90 -12.10 21.21 -10.43
C GLY A 90 -10.81 21.07 -9.62
N GLY A 91 -9.68 20.78 -10.26
CA GLY A 91 -8.38 20.61 -9.60
C GLY A 91 -8.03 19.16 -9.26
N TRP A 92 -8.99 18.24 -9.35
CA TRP A 92 -8.78 16.81 -9.12
C TRP A 92 -7.82 16.16 -10.13
N GLY A 93 -7.69 16.73 -11.33
CA GLY A 93 -6.70 16.29 -12.32
C GLY A 93 -5.26 16.41 -11.84
N TRP A 94 -4.93 17.41 -11.01
CA TRP A 94 -3.59 17.53 -10.42
C TRP A 94 -3.32 16.40 -9.42
N VAL A 95 -4.33 16.00 -8.64
CA VAL A 95 -4.23 14.87 -7.72
C VAL A 95 -4.06 13.56 -8.50
N ALA A 96 -4.80 13.37 -9.60
CA ALA A 96 -4.64 12.19 -10.45
C ALA A 96 -3.21 12.08 -11.04
N ILE A 97 -2.64 13.18 -11.53
CA ILE A 97 -1.25 13.22 -12.00
C ILE A 97 -0.28 12.93 -10.85
N ALA A 98 -0.52 13.51 -9.67
CA ALA A 98 0.29 13.25 -8.49
C ALA A 98 0.24 11.78 -8.08
N LEU A 99 -0.91 11.11 -8.17
CA LEU A 99 -1.03 9.67 -7.92
C LEU A 99 -0.19 8.87 -8.93
N VAL A 100 -0.28 9.17 -10.23
CA VAL A 100 0.53 8.47 -11.24
C VAL A 100 2.03 8.65 -10.97
N LEU A 101 2.48 9.85 -10.62
CA LEU A 101 3.91 10.13 -10.40
C LEU A 101 4.43 9.61 -9.05
N PHE A 102 3.70 9.86 -7.97
CA PHE A 102 4.17 9.63 -6.60
C PHE A 102 3.65 8.33 -5.98
N HIS A 103 2.50 7.82 -6.43
CA HIS A 103 2.00 6.52 -5.99
C HIS A 103 2.52 5.38 -6.86
N PHE A 104 2.74 5.60 -8.16
CA PHE A 104 3.25 4.55 -9.06
C PHE A 104 4.69 4.76 -9.53
N ALA A 105 4.98 5.83 -10.28
CA ALA A 105 6.26 5.94 -11.00
C ALA A 105 7.46 6.03 -10.05
N MET A 106 7.38 6.84 -9.01
CA MET A 106 8.46 6.99 -8.02
C MET A 106 8.75 5.68 -7.27
N PRO A 107 7.76 5.00 -6.65
CA PRO A 107 8.01 3.73 -5.99
C PRO A 107 8.47 2.63 -6.94
N PHE A 108 7.94 2.58 -8.17
CA PHE A 108 8.37 1.64 -9.20
C PHE A 108 9.88 1.79 -9.52
N ILE A 109 10.34 3.01 -9.79
CA ILE A 109 11.75 3.28 -10.10
C ILE A 109 12.65 2.94 -8.91
N LEU A 110 12.25 3.30 -7.69
CA LEU A 110 13.01 2.97 -6.48
C LEU A 110 13.10 1.46 -6.25
N LEU A 111 11.99 0.73 -6.42
CA LEU A 111 11.93 -0.73 -6.21
C LEU A 111 12.58 -1.54 -7.33
N LEU A 112 12.84 -0.98 -8.51
CA LEU A 112 13.66 -1.64 -9.53
C LEU A 112 15.10 -1.86 -9.03
N SER A 113 15.62 -0.92 -8.23
CA SER A 113 16.98 -0.97 -7.72
C SER A 113 17.16 -2.09 -6.68
N ARG A 114 18.03 -3.06 -6.99
CA ARG A 114 18.42 -4.15 -6.07
C ARG A 114 18.99 -3.64 -4.72
N PRO A 115 19.91 -2.65 -4.66
CA PRO A 115 20.41 -2.16 -3.37
C PRO A 115 19.31 -1.48 -2.54
N PHE A 116 18.31 -0.86 -3.18
CA PHE A 116 17.18 -0.27 -2.46
C PHE A 116 16.34 -1.35 -1.75
N LYS A 117 16.10 -2.49 -2.41
CA LYS A 117 15.34 -3.62 -1.84
C LYS A 117 16.04 -4.33 -0.69
N ARG A 118 17.36 -4.17 -0.51
CA ARG A 118 18.11 -4.81 0.59
C ARG A 118 18.26 -3.93 1.83
N ASP A 119 17.97 -2.64 1.72
CA ASP A 119 18.07 -1.69 2.83
C ASP A 119 16.69 -1.51 3.48
N ILE A 120 16.53 -2.09 4.67
CA ILE A 120 15.27 -2.03 5.41
C ILE A 120 14.85 -0.60 5.75
N THR A 121 15.80 0.32 5.99
CA THR A 121 15.46 1.70 6.36
C THR A 121 14.83 2.44 5.18
N ARG A 122 15.37 2.22 3.97
CA ARG A 122 14.81 2.76 2.73
C ARG A 122 13.47 2.13 2.40
N LEU A 123 13.35 0.82 2.59
CA LEU A 123 12.11 0.10 2.33
C LEU A 123 10.98 0.57 3.26
N VAL A 124 11.26 0.79 4.54
CA VAL A 124 10.29 1.32 5.52
C VAL A 124 9.88 2.74 5.18
N TRP A 125 10.85 3.59 4.79
CA TRP A 125 10.51 4.94 4.33
C TRP A 125 9.56 4.90 3.14
N LEU A 126 9.82 4.02 2.16
CA LEU A 126 8.94 3.84 1.03
C LEU A 126 7.58 3.25 1.43
N ALA A 127 7.54 2.31 2.37
CA ALA A 127 6.29 1.73 2.86
C ALA A 127 5.40 2.78 3.54
N VAL A 128 5.98 3.66 4.38
CA VAL A 128 5.24 4.79 4.99
C VAL A 128 4.74 5.76 3.91
N TRP A 129 5.58 6.06 2.91
CA TRP A 129 5.19 6.87 1.77
C TRP A 129 4.01 6.25 0.99
N MET A 130 4.06 4.94 0.76
CA MET A 130 3.00 4.20 0.06
C MET A 130 1.68 4.21 0.84
N LEU A 131 1.72 4.08 2.17
CA LEU A 131 0.53 4.22 3.02
C LEU A 131 -0.07 5.64 2.94
N PHE A 132 0.77 6.66 2.96
CA PHE A 132 0.32 8.04 2.76
C PHE A 132 -0.32 8.24 1.38
N MET A 133 0.35 7.78 0.32
CA MET A 133 -0.19 7.89 -1.03
C MET A 133 -1.46 7.06 -1.24
N ARG A 134 -1.61 5.92 -0.54
CA ARG A 134 -2.87 5.17 -0.53
C ARG A 134 -4.00 5.98 0.09
N TYR A 135 -3.73 6.69 1.18
CA TYR A 135 -4.74 7.58 1.76
C TYR A 135 -5.15 8.67 0.76
N VAL A 136 -4.19 9.26 0.02
CA VAL A 136 -4.49 10.24 -1.04
C VAL A 136 -5.31 9.60 -2.18
N ASP A 137 -5.03 8.36 -2.55
CA ASP A 137 -5.79 7.59 -3.56
C ASP A 137 -7.25 7.38 -3.10
N LEU A 138 -7.45 6.94 -1.86
CA LEU A 138 -8.79 6.77 -1.27
C LEU A 138 -9.52 8.12 -1.13
N PHE A 139 -8.81 9.18 -0.78
CA PHE A 139 -9.36 10.53 -0.71
C PHE A 139 -9.83 11.01 -2.09
N TRP A 140 -9.00 10.84 -3.13
CA TRP A 140 -9.39 11.13 -4.52
C TRP A 140 -10.59 10.30 -4.98
N LEU A 141 -10.68 9.05 -4.54
CA LEU A 141 -11.78 8.15 -4.88
C LEU A 141 -13.10 8.54 -4.22
N ALA A 142 -13.05 8.90 -2.93
CA ALA A 142 -14.21 9.22 -2.11
C ALA A 142 -14.69 10.66 -2.29
N GLU A 143 -13.80 11.63 -2.07
CA GLU A 143 -14.13 13.05 -1.94
C GLU A 143 -14.55 13.68 -3.27
N ALA A 144 -13.96 13.23 -4.39
CA ALA A 144 -14.36 13.69 -5.72
C ALA A 144 -15.83 13.33 -6.08
N ASN A 145 -16.54 12.53 -5.28
CA ASN A 145 -17.99 12.35 -5.45
C ASN A 145 -18.83 13.44 -4.78
N PHE A 146 -18.29 14.10 -3.75
CA PHE A 146 -19.02 15.04 -2.90
C PHE A 146 -18.68 16.50 -3.21
N SER A 147 -17.43 16.79 -3.59
CA SER A 147 -16.97 18.13 -3.94
C SER A 147 -16.51 18.24 -5.39
N GLU A 148 -17.13 19.17 -6.14
CA GLU A 148 -16.76 19.44 -7.54
C GLU A 148 -15.41 20.14 -7.67
N THR A 149 -14.97 20.83 -6.61
CA THR A 149 -13.69 21.51 -6.53
C THR A 149 -12.84 20.89 -5.44
N PHE A 150 -11.52 20.83 -5.65
CA PHE A 150 -10.59 20.33 -4.65
C PHE A 150 -10.65 21.20 -3.38
N THR A 151 -11.27 20.66 -2.34
CA THR A 151 -11.34 21.26 -1.01
C THR A 151 -10.91 20.24 0.02
N VAL A 152 -10.02 20.65 0.92
CA VAL A 152 -9.59 19.81 2.05
C VAL A 152 -10.09 20.48 3.32
N THR A 153 -10.93 19.75 4.04
CA THR A 153 -11.47 20.15 5.33
C THR A 153 -10.61 19.55 6.45
N TRP A 154 -10.58 20.21 7.60
CA TRP A 154 -9.91 19.66 8.79
C TRP A 154 -10.40 18.26 9.18
N ALA A 155 -11.70 17.98 8.96
CA ALA A 155 -12.30 16.68 9.22
C ALA A 155 -11.66 15.56 8.39
N ASP A 156 -11.25 15.85 7.15
CA ASP A 156 -10.64 14.88 6.25
C ASP A 156 -9.33 14.35 6.81
N ILE A 157 -8.63 15.13 7.61
CA ILE A 157 -7.37 14.75 8.27
C ILE A 157 -7.63 14.20 9.67
N ALA A 158 -8.47 14.87 10.45
CA ALA A 158 -8.71 14.51 11.86
C ALA A 158 -9.39 13.15 12.01
N VAL A 159 -10.36 12.81 11.15
CA VAL A 159 -11.11 11.55 11.25
C VAL A 159 -10.24 10.33 10.95
N PRO A 160 -9.48 10.27 9.83
CA PRO A 160 -8.58 9.16 9.56
C PRO A 160 -7.48 9.00 10.61
N ILE A 161 -6.95 10.11 11.15
CA ILE A 161 -5.96 10.04 12.24
C ILE A 161 -6.60 9.44 13.49
N ALA A 162 -7.77 9.90 13.90
CA ALA A 162 -8.45 9.38 15.08
C ALA A 162 -8.78 7.89 14.95
N MET A 163 -9.33 7.49 13.80
CA MET A 163 -9.62 6.08 13.49
C MET A 163 -8.34 5.25 13.42
N GLY A 164 -7.29 5.77 12.76
CA GLY A 164 -5.99 5.12 12.64
C GLY A 164 -5.31 4.92 13.99
N CYS A 165 -5.35 5.91 14.88
CA CYS A 165 -4.82 5.80 16.24
C CYS A 165 -5.59 4.75 17.06
N LEU A 166 -6.92 4.72 16.98
CA LEU A 166 -7.74 3.73 17.69
C LEU A 166 -7.47 2.32 17.18
N TRP A 167 -7.40 2.14 15.85
CA TRP A 167 -7.06 0.87 15.22
C TRP A 167 -5.65 0.41 15.59
N LEU A 168 -4.67 1.33 15.56
CA LEU A 168 -3.28 1.02 15.92
C LEU A 168 -3.15 0.65 17.40
N ALA A 169 -3.87 1.33 18.30
CA ALA A 169 -3.92 0.99 19.72
C ALA A 169 -4.49 -0.43 19.94
N TYR A 170 -5.57 -0.78 19.22
CA TYR A 170 -6.14 -2.13 19.27
C TYR A 170 -5.16 -3.18 18.71
N PHE A 171 -4.51 -2.88 17.59
CA PHE A 171 -3.49 -3.74 16.97
C PHE A 171 -2.32 -4.00 17.93
N CYS A 172 -1.73 -2.95 18.51
CA CYS A 172 -0.63 -3.07 19.46
C CYS A 172 -1.04 -3.86 20.72
N ARG A 173 -2.26 -3.64 21.23
CA ARG A 173 -2.80 -4.43 22.35
C ARG A 173 -2.88 -5.91 21.99
N ASN A 174 -3.40 -6.24 20.81
CA ASN A 174 -3.54 -7.63 20.36
C ASN A 174 -2.16 -8.28 20.14
N LEU A 175 -1.22 -7.55 19.53
CA LEU A 175 0.15 -8.00 19.32
C LEU A 175 0.87 -8.27 20.65
N SER A 176 0.67 -7.42 21.67
CA SER A 176 1.26 -7.62 23.00
C SER A 176 0.68 -8.82 23.77
N SER A 177 -0.53 -9.27 23.40
CA SER A 177 -1.19 -10.41 24.06
C SER A 177 -0.83 -11.78 23.48
N MET A 178 -0.05 -11.83 22.39
CA MET A 178 0.29 -13.07 21.69
C MET A 178 1.82 -13.22 21.52
N PRO A 179 2.34 -14.46 21.48
CA PRO A 179 3.75 -14.69 21.17
C PRO A 179 4.05 -14.28 19.72
N LEU A 180 5.14 -13.53 19.51
CA LEU A 180 5.55 -12.98 18.21
C LEU A 180 5.99 -14.06 17.20
N VAL A 181 6.40 -15.23 17.70
CA VAL A 181 6.81 -16.37 16.89
C VAL A 181 5.90 -17.54 17.25
N PRO A 182 5.29 -18.21 16.25
CA PRO A 182 4.48 -19.40 16.51
C PRO A 182 5.38 -20.53 17.05
N ALA A 183 5.27 -20.80 18.34
CA ALA A 183 6.13 -21.77 19.04
C ALA A 183 5.96 -23.23 18.57
N TYR A 184 4.95 -23.53 17.74
CA TYR A 184 4.59 -24.87 17.28
C TYR A 184 4.59 -25.01 15.75
N ASP A 185 5.17 -24.06 15.02
CA ASP A 185 5.25 -24.18 13.55
C ASP A 185 6.39 -25.14 13.16
N SER A 186 6.08 -26.15 12.34
CA SER A 186 7.05 -27.13 11.84
C SER A 186 8.14 -26.50 10.98
N PHE A 187 7.88 -25.34 10.38
CA PHE A 187 8.86 -24.61 9.57
C PHE A 187 9.63 -23.56 10.38
N ALA A 188 9.25 -23.31 11.63
CA ALA A 188 9.97 -22.34 12.47
C ALA A 188 11.42 -22.76 12.71
N SER A 189 11.69 -24.07 12.87
CA SER A 189 13.07 -24.57 13.01
C SER A 189 13.92 -24.35 11.77
N GLU A 190 13.35 -24.46 10.57
CA GLU A 190 14.07 -24.28 9.29
C GLU A 190 14.39 -22.80 9.00
N VAL A 191 13.53 -21.88 9.45
CA VAL A 191 13.77 -20.42 9.36
C VAL A 191 14.80 -19.95 10.41
N LEU A 192 14.78 -20.58 11.60
CA LEU A 192 15.69 -20.31 12.71
C LEU A 192 17.09 -20.91 12.50
N GLU A 193 17.21 -22.03 11.78
CA GLU A 193 18.50 -22.57 11.40
C GLU A 193 19.14 -21.65 10.32
N PRO A 194 20.40 -21.21 10.51
CA PRO A 194 21.11 -20.49 9.47
C PRO A 194 21.25 -21.43 8.28
N ALA A 195 20.90 -20.95 7.07
CA ALA A 195 21.10 -21.70 5.83
C ALA A 195 22.55 -22.20 5.81
N HIS A 196 22.73 -23.51 6.00
CA HIS A 196 24.03 -24.14 5.94
C HIS A 196 24.68 -23.76 4.61
N GLU A 197 25.94 -23.35 4.69
CA GLU A 197 26.80 -23.04 3.56
C GLU A 197 26.69 -24.13 2.48
N HIS A 198 25.90 -23.89 1.44
CA HIS A 198 26.05 -24.59 0.17
C HIS A 198 27.21 -23.94 -0.59
N SER A 199 28.40 -24.12 -0.04
CA SER A 199 29.67 -24.02 -0.77
C SER A 199 30.12 -25.43 -1.14
N VAL A 200 29.73 -25.87 -2.34
CA VAL A 200 30.49 -26.81 -3.18
C VAL A 200 30.29 -26.38 -4.63
#